data_AF-A0A7W8UAQ5-F1
#
_entry.id   AF-A0A7W8UAQ5-F1
#
_cell.length_a   1.000
_cell.length_b   1.000
_cell.length_c   1.000
_cell.angle_alpha   90.00
_cell.angle_beta   90.00
_cell.angle_gamma   90.00
#
_symmetry.space_group_name_H-M   'P 1'
#
loop_
_entity.id
_entity.type
_entity.pdbx_description
1 polymer ?
#
loop_
_entity_poly.entity_id
_entity_poly.type
_entity_poly.pdbx_seq_one_letter_code
_entity_poly.pdbx_strand_id
1 'polypeptide(L)'
;MNHGRIEQAADPITLYESPKNLFVAAFIGAPSMNFVEGRLEKCDEGLLFRAEGGVEIGVSQEYRGRLAKAVDLTVVLGIRPEHTMNTDTD
;
A
#
# COMPACT_ATOMS: atom_id res chain seq x y z
N MET A 1 18.10 0.05 9.06
CA MET A 1 18.66 -1.25 9.52
C MET A 1 17.69 -1.83 10.52
N ASN A 2 17.32 -3.10 10.38
CA ASN A 2 16.41 -3.79 11.28
C ASN A 2 17.11 -5.05 11.78
N HIS A 3 17.27 -5.21 13.10
CA HIS A 3 17.97 -6.36 13.71
C HIS A 3 19.30 -6.74 13.04
N GLY A 4 20.16 -5.76 12.73
CA GLY A 4 21.44 -6.04 12.11
C GLY A 4 21.42 -6.19 10.58
N ARG A 5 20.25 -6.12 9.94
CA ARG A 5 20.09 -6.28 8.49
C ARG A 5 19.79 -4.94 7.80
N ILE A 6 20.42 -4.71 6.65
CA ILE A 6 20.08 -3.59 5.78
C ILE A 6 18.82 -3.96 5.01
N GLU A 7 17.72 -3.25 5.30
CA GLU A 7 16.42 -3.47 4.67
C GLU A 7 16.35 -2.81 3.28
N GLN A 8 16.86 -1.59 3.17
CA GLN A 8 17.00 -0.85 1.91
C GLN A 8 18.07 0.24 2.10
N ALA A 9 18.91 0.43 1.08
CA ALA A 9 19.86 1.54 1.00
C ALA A 9 19.61 2.28 -0.32
N ALA A 10 19.15 3.52 -0.22
CA ALA A 10 18.85 4.40 -1.34
C ALA A 10 18.87 5.86 -0.84
N ASP A 11 18.71 6.83 -1.73
CA ASP A 11 18.52 8.23 -1.36
C ASP A 11 17.18 8.45 -0.61
N PRO A 12 17.04 9.57 0.13
CA PRO A 12 15.88 9.80 0.98
C PRO A 12 14.54 9.77 0.24
N ILE A 13 14.46 10.28 -1.00
CA ILE A 13 13.20 10.35 -1.72
C ILE A 13 12.80 8.96 -2.23
N THR A 14 13.76 8.15 -2.70
CA THR A 14 13.50 6.75 -3.07
C THR A 14 13.03 5.92 -1.88
N LEU A 15 13.61 6.11 -0.69
CA LEU A 15 13.18 5.44 0.53
C LEU A 15 11.74 5.82 0.92
N TYR A 16 11.33 7.05 0.62
CA TYR A 16 10.00 7.57 0.92
C TYR A 16 8.94 7.08 -0.08
N GLU A 17 9.20 7.26 -1.38
CA GLU A 17 8.26 7.03 -2.49
C GLU A 17 8.20 5.57 -2.92
N SER A 18 9.30 4.81 -2.76
CA SER A 18 9.41 3.42 -3.22
C SER A 18 10.03 2.51 -2.15
N PRO A 19 9.37 2.36 -0.99
CA PRO A 19 9.80 1.43 0.04
C PRO A 19 9.70 -0.02 -0.46
N LYS A 20 10.75 -0.81 -0.27
CA LYS A 20 10.82 -2.22 -0.71
C LYS A 20 10.13 -3.20 0.24
N ASN A 21 9.80 -2.77 1.46
CA ASN A 21 9.09 -3.59 2.44
C ASN A 21 8.34 -2.72 3.47
N LEU A 22 7.47 -3.37 4.25
CA LEU A 22 6.63 -2.72 5.26
C LEU A 22 7.44 -2.02 6.34
N PHE A 23 8.62 -2.53 6.72
CA PHE A 23 9.47 -1.87 7.70
C PHE A 23 9.97 -0.51 7.21
N VAL A 24 10.47 -0.43 5.98
CA VAL A 24 10.92 0.84 5.38
C VAL A 24 9.73 1.79 5.22
N ALA A 25 8.58 1.29 4.74
CA ALA A 25 7.37 2.09 4.58
C ALA A 25 6.86 2.66 5.93
N ALA A 26 6.92 1.88 7.00
CA ALA A 26 6.50 2.29 8.34
C ALA A 26 7.46 3.30 8.98
N PHE A 27 8.77 3.15 8.73
CA PHE A 27 9.81 3.90 9.44
C PHE A 27 10.21 5.21 8.74
N ILE A 28 10.07 5.28 7.41
CA ILE A 28 10.45 6.46 6.62
C ILE A 28 9.20 7.31 6.37
N GLY A 29 9.20 8.54 6.90
CA GLY A 29 8.09 9.50 6.83
C GLY A 29 7.47 9.78 8.20
N ALA A 30 7.02 11.02 8.43
CA ALA A 30 6.34 11.41 9.66
C ALA A 30 5.12 12.29 9.28
N PRO A 31 3.89 11.85 9.55
CA PRO A 31 3.51 10.58 10.20
C PRO A 31 3.83 9.35 9.34
N SER A 32 3.85 8.17 9.95
CA SER A 32 4.14 6.90 9.26
C SER A 32 3.06 6.55 8.23
N MET A 33 3.37 5.63 7.30
CA MET A 33 2.36 5.09 6.37
C MET A 33 1.23 4.40 7.14
N ASN A 34 -0.01 4.61 6.68
CA ASN A 34 -1.17 3.83 7.11
C ASN A 34 -1.16 2.48 6.40
N PHE A 35 -1.47 1.41 7.14
CA PHE A 35 -1.55 0.06 6.59
C PHE A 35 -2.94 -0.52 6.80
N VAL A 36 -3.50 -1.09 5.74
CA VAL A 36 -4.80 -1.79 5.77
C VAL A 36 -4.59 -3.19 5.20
N GLU A 37 -4.90 -4.21 5.99
CA GLU A 37 -4.89 -5.59 5.52
C GLU A 37 -6.18 -5.89 4.77
N GLY A 38 -6.07 -6.58 3.64
CA GLY A 38 -7.21 -6.98 2.83
C GLY A 38 -6.84 -8.06 1.83
N ARG A 39 -7.74 -8.33 0.90
CA ARG A 39 -7.57 -9.31 -0.17
C ARG A 39 -7.72 -8.63 -1.53
N LEU A 40 -6.94 -9.11 -2.49
CA LEU A 40 -7.10 -8.71 -3.88
C LEU A 40 -8.04 -9.68 -4.58
N GLU A 41 -9.16 -9.18 -5.09
CA GLU A 41 -10.18 -9.95 -5.79
C GLU A 41 -10.27 -9.52 -7.26
N LYS A 42 -10.75 -10.42 -8.10
CA LYS A 42 -11.06 -10.11 -9.50
C LYS A 42 -12.52 -9.69 -9.61
N CYS A 43 -12.78 -8.60 -10.32
CA CYS A 43 -14.12 -8.12 -10.66
C CYS A 43 -14.25 -7.91 -12.17
N ASP A 44 -15.46 -7.65 -12.65
CA ASP A 44 -15.73 -7.43 -14.09
C ASP A 44 -14.91 -6.26 -14.65
N GLU A 45 -14.67 -5.23 -13.84
CA GLU A 45 -13.90 -4.04 -14.21
C GLU A 45 -12.39 -4.18 -14.03
N GLY A 46 -11.89 -5.29 -13.47
CA GLY A 46 -10.46 -5.54 -13.28
C GLY A 46 -10.11 -6.20 -11.94
N LEU A 47 -9.32 -5.50 -11.13
CA LEU A 47 -8.94 -5.95 -9.78
C LEU A 47 -9.48 -4.98 -8.74
N LEU A 48 -9.95 -5.54 -7.63
CA LEU A 48 -10.50 -4.81 -6.49
C LEU A 48 -9.74 -5.22 -5.24
N PHE A 49 -9.26 -4.24 -4.47
CA PHE A 49 -8.81 -4.49 -3.10
C PHE A 49 -10.01 -4.37 -2.17
N ARG A 50 -10.24 -5.39 -1.35
CA ARG A 50 -11.29 -5.41 -0.32
C ARG A 50 -10.67 -5.64 1.04
N ALA A 51 -11.03 -4.81 2.00
CA ALA A 51 -10.61 -4.97 3.40
C ALA A 51 -11.84 -5.04 4.33
N GLU A 52 -11.60 -5.37 5.60
CA GLU A 52 -12.64 -5.35 6.62
C GLU A 52 -13.27 -3.95 6.76
N GLY A 53 -14.51 -3.89 7.26
CA GLY A 53 -15.23 -2.63 7.42
C GLY A 53 -15.83 -2.06 6.13
N GLY A 54 -15.84 -2.84 5.03
CA GLY A 54 -16.47 -2.45 3.77
C GLY A 54 -15.61 -1.55 2.88
N VAL A 55 -14.31 -1.48 3.14
CA VAL A 55 -13.37 -0.72 2.29
C VAL A 55 -13.17 -1.47 0.98
N GLU A 56 -13.50 -0.81 -0.13
CA GLU A 56 -13.30 -1.31 -1.49
C GLU A 56 -12.55 -0.27 -2.32
N ILE A 57 -11.43 -0.66 -2.91
CA ILE A 57 -10.55 0.23 -3.68
C ILE A 57 -10.24 -0.43 -5.03
N GLY A 58 -10.70 0.21 -6.11
CA GLY A 58 -10.41 -0.23 -7.47
C GLY A 58 -8.93 -0.06 -7.82
N VAL A 59 -8.33 -1.08 -8.42
CA VAL A 59 -6.93 -1.02 -8.85
C VAL A 59 -6.85 -0.40 -10.26
N SER A 60 -6.05 0.67 -10.37
CA SER A 60 -5.81 1.34 -11.65
C SER A 60 -5.18 0.40 -12.68
N GLN A 61 -5.48 0.63 -13.96
CA GLN A 61 -5.10 -0.30 -15.05
C GLN A 61 -3.60 -0.60 -15.10
N GLU A 62 -2.76 0.41 -14.83
CA GLU A 62 -1.30 0.29 -14.81
C GLU A 62 -0.76 -0.75 -13.81
N TYR A 63 -1.45 -0.98 -12.69
CA TYR A 63 -0.99 -1.93 -11.66
C TYR A 63 -1.57 -3.33 -11.82
N ARG A 64 -2.60 -3.51 -12.65
CA ARG A 64 -3.31 -4.80 -12.78
C ARG A 64 -2.39 -5.93 -13.24
N GLY A 65 -1.52 -5.67 -14.22
CA GLY A 65 -0.57 -6.69 -14.70
C GLY A 65 0.42 -7.14 -13.63
N ARG A 66 0.91 -6.20 -12.81
CA ARG A 66 1.85 -6.48 -11.72
C ARG A 66 1.17 -7.24 -10.58
N LEU A 67 -0.08 -6.92 -10.28
CA LEU A 67 -0.84 -7.46 -9.15
C LEU A 67 -1.67 -8.71 -9.50
N ALA A 68 -1.77 -9.09 -10.78
CA ALA A 68 -2.53 -10.28 -11.19
C ALA A 68 -2.11 -11.58 -10.49
N LYS A 69 -0.83 -11.69 -10.10
CA LYS A 69 -0.31 -12.86 -9.37
C LYS A 69 -0.70 -12.89 -7.89
N ALA A 70 -1.22 -11.78 -7.37
CA ALA A 70 -1.63 -11.63 -5.98
C ALA A 70 -3.15 -11.75 -5.78
N VAL A 71 -3.90 -12.09 -6.83
CA VAL A 71 -5.34 -12.37 -6.73
C VAL A 71 -5.57 -13.52 -5.75
N ASP A 72 -6.61 -13.39 -4.94
CA ASP A 72 -7.00 -14.28 -3.83
C ASP A 72 -5.99 -14.37 -2.68
N LEU A 73 -4.92 -13.57 -2.69
CA LEU A 73 -3.97 -13.47 -1.59
C LEU A 73 -4.35 -12.34 -0.64
N THR A 74 -4.01 -12.53 0.63
CA THR A 74 -3.97 -11.43 1.61
C THR A 74 -2.81 -10.51 1.26
N VAL A 75 -3.10 -9.22 1.17
CA VAL A 75 -2.16 -8.14 0.85
C VAL A 75 -2.36 -6.97 1.80
N VAL A 76 -1.34 -6.14 1.93
CA VAL A 76 -1.40 -4.92 2.73
C VAL A 76 -1.38 -3.72 1.80
N LEU A 77 -2.42 -2.89 1.88
CA LEU A 77 -2.45 -1.58 1.25
C LEU A 77 -1.71 -0.59 2.15
N GLY A 78 -0.69 0.06 1.59
CA GLY A 78 0.01 1.16 2.24
C GLY A 78 -0.40 2.49 1.62
N ILE A 79 -0.83 3.46 2.44
CA ILE A 79 -1.15 4.83 2.00
C ILE A 79 -0.53 5.86 2.95
N ARG A 80 0.11 6.88 2.38
CA ARG A 80 0.66 7.96 3.19
C ARG A 80 -0.47 8.89 3.69
N PRO A 81 -0.41 9.39 4.93
CA PRO A 81 -1.44 10.29 5.46
C PRO A 81 -1.74 11.50 4.58
N GLU A 82 -0.72 12.13 4.00
CA GLU A 82 -0.87 13.29 3.11
C GLU A 82 -1.49 12.97 1.75
N HIS A 83 -1.67 11.68 1.41
CA HIS A 83 -2.41 11.22 0.24
C HIS A 83 -3.88 10.89 0.56
N THR A 84 -4.34 11.25 1.75
CA THR A 84 -5.74 11.13 2.16
C THR A 84 -6.32 12.52 2.44
N MET A 85 -7.61 12.67 2.20
CA MET A 85 -8.36 13.86 2.59
C MET A 85 -9.69 13.45 3.20
N ASN A 86 -10.14 14.21 4.19
CA ASN A 86 -11.47 14.04 4.74
C ASN A 86 -12.50 14.55 3.72
N THR A 87 -13.52 13.74 3.47
CA THR A 87 -14.64 14.09 2.60
C THR A 87 -15.84 14.63 3.38
N ASP A 88 -15.77 14.61 4.71
CA ASP A 88 -16.75 15.27 5.56
C ASP A 88 -16.55 16.77 5.45
N THR A 89 -17.38 17.38 4.61
CA THR A 89 -17.59 18.84 4.59
C THR A 89 -18.39 19.17 5.84
N ASP A 90 -17.81 19.96 6.75
CA ASP A 90 -18.61 20.81 7.65
C ASP A 90 -19.43 21.83 6.82
#